data_AF-A0A8H6WM27-F1
#
_entry.id   AF-A0A8H6WM27-F1
#
_cell.length_a   1.000
_cell.length_b   1.000
_cell.length_c   1.000
_cell.angle_alpha   90.00
_cell.angle_beta   90.00
_cell.angle_gamma   90.00
#
_symmetry.space_group_name_H-M   'P 1'
#
loop_
_entity.id
_entity.type
_entity.pdbx_description
1 polymer ?
#
loop_
_entity_poly.entity_id
_entity_poly.type
_entity_poly.pdbx_seq_one_letter_code
_entity_poly.pdbx_strand_id
1 'polypeptide(L)'
;MRASTTLLTLLGASASIAAPIMRRTFTVLDPAATAEAQVRDNTATRAFSAVPIKTSSGLCLSVDPNSGDFRENLTPVSTVECNGSANQTWDVITAGVHNNVPGQALIVSALTQACLNFDPRRAAGNQVLLFSCGGRADGGGSVTNSQQFAFSGGAGPFPLVPLNGNNQTCITVTNGLLDDTSCNPATASGNELFTIDGSGSSSDASSTDAASTTDVASTTDAVSTTDAATTTAAATTTTAAAQSVSLTTVTLVATAVAEAQVRDDTATRAASATAIKTSDGQCLQAISGTGDFRNNLVPVEVAACDGSAEQQWDIITAGVHNNVPGTALIVSSSIEGCLNFDPRRAAGNQVLLFSCGGRADGGGSVTNSQLFTFNGDLTNFALEPTNQAGTCLVNNNGFLDQTSCNTASPDASQLFSASGSSGSDAAVSATTAVDIAVTTTAAPSATTEAASTFSLTTVTLVPTAVAEAQVRDNTATRAASAAAIKTSNGQCLQAIPGTGDFRNNLVPVEAADCNGSAEQQWDVITAGVHNNVPGTALIVSTLIEGCLNFDPRRAPGNQVLLFSCGGRGDGGGSVTNSQLFTFGGSLDNIALAPTNQAGTCLDVNSNGFLDQSSCNTASPASTQQFTIG
;
A
#
# COMPACT_ATOMS: atom_id res chain seq x y z
N MET A 1 30.85 43.94 61.15
CA MET A 1 31.68 43.43 60.04
C MET A 1 31.40 41.95 59.87
N ARG A 2 31.06 41.56 58.63
CA ARG A 2 31.05 40.20 58.04
C ARG A 2 30.51 39.05 58.91
N ALA A 3 29.26 38.64 58.65
CA ALA A 3 28.84 37.26 58.85
C ALA A 3 28.38 36.72 57.49
N SER A 4 29.15 35.76 56.98
CA SER A 4 28.85 34.99 55.77
C SER A 4 27.70 34.02 56.06
N THR A 5 26.67 34.02 55.22
CA THR A 5 25.62 33.00 55.25
C THR A 5 25.97 31.93 54.22
N THR A 6 26.35 30.76 54.71
CA THR A 6 26.68 29.57 53.94
C THR A 6 25.43 29.02 53.25
N LEU A 7 25.49 28.89 51.92
CA LEU A 7 24.49 28.28 51.07
C LEU A 7 24.62 26.75 51.14
N LEU A 8 23.58 26.05 51.58
CA LEU A 8 23.51 24.59 51.61
C LEU A 8 22.87 24.09 50.31
N THR A 9 23.67 23.59 49.38
CA THR A 9 23.22 22.91 48.16
C THR A 9 22.90 21.45 48.46
N LEU A 10 21.62 21.08 48.41
CA LEU A 10 21.17 19.70 48.47
C LEU A 10 21.10 19.15 47.03
N LEU A 11 22.00 18.24 46.69
CA LEU A 11 21.98 17.44 45.46
C LEU A 11 20.81 16.45 45.52
N GLY A 12 19.79 16.64 44.68
CA GLY A 12 18.81 15.61 44.36
C GLY A 12 19.33 14.75 43.21
N ALA A 13 19.71 13.52 43.52
CA ALA A 13 19.99 12.49 42.51
C ALA A 13 18.64 11.93 42.00
N SER A 14 18.25 12.31 40.78
CA SER A 14 17.12 11.69 40.09
C SER A 14 17.57 10.35 39.52
N ALA A 15 17.12 9.25 40.13
CA ALA A 15 17.23 7.93 39.54
C ALA A 15 16.28 7.85 38.33
N SER A 16 16.83 7.91 37.12
CA SER A 16 16.09 7.62 35.89
C SER A 16 15.74 6.13 35.88
N ILE A 17 14.46 5.83 36.07
CA ILE A 17 13.92 4.50 35.88
C ILE A 17 13.93 4.24 34.37
N ALA A 18 14.83 3.38 33.90
CA ALA A 18 14.79 2.92 32.51
C ALA A 18 13.44 2.22 32.29
N ALA A 19 12.61 2.78 31.40
CA ALA A 19 11.38 2.12 30.99
C ALA A 19 11.75 0.76 30.36
N PRO A 20 11.07 -0.34 30.71
CA PRO A 20 11.33 -1.62 30.08
C PRO A 20 11.02 -1.51 28.58
N ILE A 21 11.99 -1.90 27.75
CA ILE A 21 11.80 -2.11 26.32
C ILE A 21 10.73 -3.19 26.18
N MET A 22 9.48 -2.79 25.94
CA MET A 22 8.45 -3.74 25.54
C MET A 22 8.89 -4.33 24.20
N ARG A 23 9.32 -5.60 24.20
CA ARG A 23 9.33 -6.41 22.98
C ARG A 23 7.91 -6.35 22.42
N ARG A 24 7.75 -5.79 21.22
CA ARG A 24 6.52 -5.94 20.43
C ARG A 24 6.34 -7.43 20.18
N THR A 25 5.57 -8.11 21.03
CA THR A 25 5.06 -9.44 20.72
C THR A 25 3.68 -9.24 20.12
N PHE A 26 3.61 -9.11 18.79
CA PHE A 26 2.47 -9.48 17.95
C PHE A 26 2.75 -9.03 16.51
N THR A 27 2.91 -9.99 15.60
CA THR A 27 2.11 -10.05 14.35
C THR A 27 2.07 -11.51 13.88
N VAL A 28 0.87 -12.05 13.62
CA VAL A 28 0.78 -13.20 12.71
C VAL A 28 1.16 -12.63 11.35
N LEU A 29 2.24 -13.13 10.76
CA LEU A 29 2.62 -12.77 9.40
C LEU A 29 1.46 -13.09 8.45
N ASP A 30 1.18 -12.18 7.53
CA ASP A 30 0.34 -12.48 6.37
C ASP A 30 1.27 -12.96 5.27
N PRO A 31 1.28 -14.26 4.93
CA PRO A 31 2.22 -14.79 3.94
C PRO A 31 2.07 -14.13 2.57
N ALA A 32 0.86 -13.71 2.18
CA ALA A 32 0.63 -13.05 0.90
C ALA A 32 1.16 -11.61 0.92
N ALA A 33 0.87 -10.86 1.99
CA ALA A 33 1.36 -9.50 2.13
C ALA A 33 2.89 -9.45 2.30
N THR A 34 3.48 -10.41 3.02
CA THR A 34 4.94 -10.57 3.10
C THR A 34 5.54 -10.91 1.74
N ALA A 35 4.95 -11.85 0.99
CA ALA A 35 5.45 -12.22 -0.33
C ALA A 35 5.37 -11.07 -1.35
N GLU A 36 4.34 -10.23 -1.27
CA GLU A 36 4.22 -9.01 -2.07
C GLU A 36 5.24 -7.95 -1.63
N ALA A 37 5.37 -7.75 -0.32
CA ALA A 37 6.20 -6.70 0.25
C ALA A 37 7.71 -6.98 0.14
N GLN A 38 8.12 -8.24 0.24
CA GLN A 38 9.52 -8.64 0.30
C GLN A 38 9.94 -9.46 -0.93
N VAL A 39 9.74 -8.87 -2.12
CA VAL A 39 10.10 -9.50 -3.38
C VAL A 39 11.61 -9.44 -3.60
N ARG A 40 12.21 -10.60 -3.89
CA ARG A 40 13.62 -10.68 -4.30
C ARG A 40 13.82 -10.02 -5.66
N ASP A 41 14.73 -9.05 -5.72
CA ASP A 41 15.22 -8.52 -6.99
C ASP A 41 16.16 -9.54 -7.66
N ASN A 42 15.63 -10.25 -8.66
CA ASN A 42 16.40 -11.23 -9.44
C ASN A 42 17.29 -10.59 -10.51
N THR A 43 17.14 -9.29 -10.78
CA THR A 43 18.00 -8.53 -11.71
C THR A 43 19.19 -7.86 -11.00
N ALA A 44 19.23 -7.97 -9.67
CA ALA A 44 20.23 -7.33 -8.84
C ALA A 44 21.65 -7.83 -9.11
N THR A 45 22.58 -6.90 -9.32
CA THR A 45 24.02 -7.16 -9.23
C THR A 45 24.42 -7.20 -7.75
N ARG A 46 24.87 -8.36 -7.30
CA ARG A 46 25.25 -8.63 -5.91
C ARG A 46 26.77 -8.63 -5.79
N ALA A 47 27.32 -7.69 -5.02
CA ALA A 47 28.75 -7.70 -4.68
C ALA A 47 29.08 -8.82 -3.68
N PHE A 48 28.14 -9.10 -2.78
CA PHE A 48 28.19 -10.23 -1.86
C PHE A 48 26.82 -10.87 -1.76
N SER A 49 26.76 -12.19 -1.59
CA SER A 49 25.50 -12.91 -1.44
C SER A 49 25.51 -13.86 -0.26
N ALA A 50 24.45 -13.80 0.55
CA ALA A 50 24.21 -14.64 1.73
C ALA A 50 25.42 -14.71 2.69
N VAL A 51 26.06 -13.57 2.94
CA VAL A 51 27.25 -13.46 3.80
C VAL A 51 26.90 -12.83 5.16
N PRO A 52 27.60 -13.19 6.25
CA PRO A 52 27.46 -12.46 7.51
C PRO A 52 28.02 -11.04 7.41
N ILE A 53 27.39 -10.10 8.11
CA ILE A 53 27.96 -8.78 8.39
C ILE A 53 28.26 -8.74 9.88
N LYS A 54 29.53 -8.47 10.23
CA LYS A 54 30.05 -8.46 11.59
C LYS A 54 30.28 -7.06 12.10
N THR A 55 30.01 -6.83 13.37
CA THR A 55 30.45 -5.65 14.12
C THR A 55 31.95 -5.73 14.40
N SER A 56 32.58 -4.61 14.78
CA SER A 56 33.97 -4.59 15.26
C SER A 56 34.23 -5.44 16.50
N SER A 57 33.20 -5.76 17.29
CA SER A 57 33.26 -6.69 18.43
C SER A 57 33.13 -8.17 18.04
N GLY A 58 32.89 -8.47 16.75
CA GLY A 58 32.77 -9.83 16.22
C GLY A 58 31.37 -10.44 16.31
N LEU A 59 30.34 -9.65 16.67
CA LEU A 59 28.94 -10.08 16.64
C LEU A 59 28.38 -10.00 15.22
N CYS A 60 27.42 -10.85 14.87
CA CYS A 60 26.74 -10.84 13.58
C CYS A 60 25.45 -10.03 13.63
N LEU A 61 25.17 -9.28 12.56
CA LEU A 61 23.86 -8.70 12.33
C LEU A 61 22.84 -9.82 12.11
N SER A 62 21.69 -9.72 12.79
CA SER A 62 20.66 -10.75 12.78
C SER A 62 19.26 -10.17 12.83
N VAL A 63 18.33 -10.87 12.17
CA VAL A 63 16.92 -10.47 12.04
C VAL A 63 16.04 -11.51 12.74
N ASP A 64 14.87 -11.09 13.22
CA ASP A 64 13.76 -12.00 13.52
C ASP A 64 12.60 -11.66 12.57
N PRO A 65 12.25 -12.53 11.60
CA PRO A 65 11.21 -12.21 10.62
C PRO A 65 9.85 -11.93 11.25
N ASN A 66 9.59 -12.41 12.47
CA ASN A 66 8.31 -12.19 13.16
C ASN A 66 8.28 -10.93 14.03
N SER A 67 9.35 -10.13 14.03
CA SER A 67 9.48 -8.96 14.90
C SER A 67 9.03 -7.64 14.26
N GLY A 68 8.71 -7.69 12.96
CA GLY A 68 8.12 -6.58 12.20
C GLY A 68 6.60 -6.54 12.25
N ASP A 69 6.02 -5.77 11.33
CA ASP A 69 4.58 -5.77 11.03
C ASP A 69 4.16 -7.04 10.27
N PHE A 70 2.90 -7.11 9.83
CA PHE A 70 2.33 -8.30 9.17
C PHE A 70 2.97 -8.63 7.81
N ARG A 71 3.79 -7.72 7.25
CA ARG A 71 4.55 -7.84 6.01
C ARG A 71 6.05 -8.04 6.24
N GLU A 72 6.47 -8.25 7.49
CA GLU A 72 7.87 -8.24 7.95
C GLU A 72 8.56 -6.86 7.85
N ASN A 73 7.83 -5.77 7.62
CA ASN A 73 8.40 -4.43 7.67
C ASN A 73 8.66 -3.97 9.09
N LEU A 74 9.53 -2.98 9.25
CA LEU A 74 9.89 -2.43 10.57
C LEU A 74 10.54 -3.47 11.48
N THR A 75 11.13 -4.51 10.88
CA THR A 75 11.86 -5.57 11.58
C THR A 75 13.19 -5.01 12.09
N PRO A 76 13.43 -4.97 13.41
CA PRO A 76 14.71 -4.49 13.96
C PRO A 76 15.87 -5.41 13.57
N VAL A 77 17.06 -4.83 13.45
CA VAL A 77 18.30 -5.58 13.25
C VAL A 77 19.06 -5.62 14.57
N SER A 78 19.30 -6.84 15.06
CA SER A 78 20.00 -7.11 16.31
C SER A 78 21.44 -7.54 16.05
N THR A 79 22.28 -7.42 17.07
CA THR A 79 23.65 -7.97 17.07
C THR A 79 23.73 -9.13 18.03
N VAL A 80 24.06 -10.32 17.54
CA VAL A 80 24.11 -11.56 18.32
C VAL A 80 25.36 -12.36 18.00
N GLU A 81 25.64 -13.42 18.76
CA GLU A 81 26.73 -14.33 18.43
C GLU A 81 26.54 -14.95 17.04
N CYS A 82 27.61 -14.97 16.25
CA CYS A 82 27.61 -15.58 14.93
C CYS A 82 27.43 -17.09 15.05
N ASN A 83 26.40 -17.63 14.40
CA ASN A 83 26.08 -19.06 14.42
C ASN A 83 25.83 -19.64 13.01
N GLY A 84 25.94 -18.82 11.95
CA GLY A 84 25.78 -19.25 10.56
C GLY A 84 24.32 -19.52 10.14
N SER A 85 23.35 -19.09 10.96
CA SER A 85 21.93 -19.21 10.64
C SER A 85 21.50 -18.30 9.49
N ALA A 86 20.42 -18.68 8.81
CA ALA A 86 19.88 -17.90 7.68
C ALA A 86 19.46 -16.47 8.09
N ASN A 87 19.05 -16.27 9.35
CA ASN A 87 18.72 -14.94 9.87
C ASN A 87 19.95 -14.07 10.16
N GLN A 88 21.17 -14.51 9.83
CA GLN A 88 22.41 -13.75 9.96
C GLN A 88 23.09 -13.47 8.60
N THR A 89 22.44 -13.81 7.49
CA THR A 89 23.01 -13.66 6.15
C THR A 89 22.40 -12.49 5.39
N TRP A 90 23.26 -11.83 4.63
CA TRP A 90 22.96 -10.56 3.97
C TRP A 90 23.47 -10.58 2.54
N ASP A 91 22.70 -10.00 1.64
CA ASP A 91 23.13 -9.65 0.30
C ASP A 91 23.52 -8.18 0.25
N VAL A 92 24.58 -7.86 -0.50
CA VAL A 92 25.02 -6.47 -0.76
C VAL A 92 24.82 -6.19 -2.24
N ILE A 93 23.80 -5.40 -2.57
CA ILE A 93 23.33 -5.17 -3.94
C ILE A 93 23.80 -3.80 -4.43
N THR A 94 24.63 -3.78 -5.48
CA THR A 94 25.21 -2.54 -6.04
C THR A 94 24.47 -2.00 -7.25
N ALA A 95 23.59 -2.79 -7.85
CA ALA A 95 22.66 -2.36 -8.90
C ALA A 95 21.43 -3.27 -8.92
N GLY A 96 20.27 -2.77 -9.35
CA GLY A 96 19.03 -3.53 -9.45
C GLY A 96 17.82 -2.60 -9.64
N VAL A 97 16.60 -3.15 -9.62
CA VAL A 97 15.33 -2.39 -9.72
C VAL A 97 15.25 -1.30 -8.65
N HIS A 98 15.76 -1.60 -7.45
CA HIS A 98 15.72 -0.70 -6.29
C HIS A 98 17.04 0.03 -6.03
N ASN A 99 18.06 -0.13 -6.88
CA ASN A 99 19.31 0.62 -6.80
C ASN A 99 19.87 0.95 -8.19
N ASN A 100 19.82 2.21 -8.57
CA ASN A 100 20.38 2.73 -9.81
C ASN A 100 21.46 3.81 -9.59
N VAL A 101 21.97 3.94 -8.37
CA VAL A 101 22.91 5.01 -8.00
C VAL A 101 24.33 4.43 -7.85
N PRO A 102 25.28 4.83 -8.71
CA PRO A 102 26.66 4.37 -8.59
C PRO A 102 27.28 4.71 -7.24
N GLY A 103 28.08 3.78 -6.69
CA GLY A 103 28.75 3.94 -5.40
C GLY A 103 27.83 3.78 -4.19
N GLN A 104 26.59 3.35 -4.39
CA GLN A 104 25.64 2.99 -3.34
C GLN A 104 25.34 1.49 -3.39
N ALA A 105 25.01 0.91 -2.23
CA ALA A 105 24.51 -0.44 -2.11
C ALA A 105 23.23 -0.50 -1.26
N LEU A 106 22.39 -1.48 -1.56
CA LEU A 106 21.37 -1.95 -0.62
C LEU A 106 21.98 -3.05 0.22
N ILE A 107 21.70 -3.02 1.53
CA ILE A 107 22.01 -4.11 2.45
C ILE A 107 20.71 -4.88 2.68
N VAL A 108 20.62 -6.11 2.19
CA VAL A 108 19.36 -6.85 2.12
C VAL A 108 19.46 -8.11 2.96
N SER A 109 18.47 -8.40 3.79
CA SER A 109 18.42 -9.69 4.48
C SER A 109 18.24 -10.80 3.46
N ALA A 110 19.15 -11.78 3.44
CA ALA A 110 19.02 -12.91 2.53
C ALA A 110 17.88 -13.87 2.94
N LEU A 111 17.41 -13.78 4.20
CA LEU A 111 16.24 -14.51 4.69
C LEU A 111 14.94 -13.85 4.23
N THR A 112 14.74 -12.58 4.58
CA THR A 112 13.44 -11.92 4.38
C THR A 112 13.33 -11.18 3.05
N GLN A 113 14.44 -10.92 2.34
CA GLN A 113 14.52 -10.02 1.17
C GLN A 113 14.24 -8.54 1.47
N ALA A 114 14.06 -8.17 2.73
CA ALA A 114 13.86 -6.78 3.14
C ALA A 114 15.19 -6.00 3.14
N CYS A 115 15.11 -4.73 2.76
CA CYS A 115 16.23 -3.80 2.71
C CYS A 115 16.44 -3.10 4.05
N LEU A 116 17.69 -2.96 4.48
CA LEU A 116 18.07 -2.05 5.55
C LEU A 116 17.63 -0.63 5.19
N ASN A 117 16.96 0.03 6.11
CA ASN A 117 16.34 1.32 5.90
C ASN A 117 16.66 2.25 7.07
N PHE A 118 17.13 3.45 6.76
CA PHE A 118 17.33 4.53 7.71
C PHE A 118 16.25 5.61 7.55
N ASP A 119 15.45 5.81 8.60
CA ASP A 119 14.45 6.86 8.69
C ASP A 119 14.74 7.78 9.88
N PRO A 120 15.36 8.96 9.65
CA PRO A 120 15.69 9.90 10.73
C PRO A 120 14.46 10.53 11.40
N ARG A 121 13.25 10.31 10.86
CA ARG A 121 11.99 10.82 11.43
C ARG A 121 11.46 9.92 12.55
N ARG A 122 11.98 8.69 12.67
CA ARG A 122 11.58 7.75 13.72
C ARG A 122 12.27 8.08 15.05
N ALA A 123 11.68 7.63 16.15
CA ALA A 123 12.27 7.79 17.47
C ALA A 123 13.60 7.01 17.58
N ALA A 124 14.52 7.52 18.40
CA ALA A 124 15.78 6.86 18.72
C ALA A 124 15.61 5.40 19.13
N GLY A 125 16.50 4.52 18.63
CA GLY A 125 16.37 3.08 18.77
C GLY A 125 15.36 2.43 17.82
N ASN A 126 14.75 3.18 16.91
CA ASN A 126 13.81 2.71 15.89
C ASN A 126 14.06 3.36 14.52
N GLN A 127 15.24 3.93 14.31
CA GLN A 127 15.60 4.66 13.09
C GLN A 127 16.20 3.75 12.01
N VAL A 128 16.76 2.60 12.40
CA VAL A 128 17.40 1.63 11.51
C VAL A 128 16.69 0.29 11.61
N LEU A 129 15.96 -0.08 10.56
CA LEU A 129 15.10 -1.28 10.52
C LEU A 129 15.17 -1.91 9.14
N LEU A 130 14.63 -3.12 8.99
CA LEU A 130 14.32 -3.66 7.67
C LEU A 130 12.96 -3.16 7.19
N PHE A 131 12.89 -2.89 5.89
CA PHE A 131 11.70 -2.47 5.20
C PHE A 131 11.75 -2.98 3.77
N SER A 132 10.59 -3.18 3.16
CA SER A 132 10.43 -3.52 1.75
C SER A 132 11.35 -2.70 0.87
N CYS A 133 12.10 -3.38 0.03
CA CYS A 133 13.00 -2.73 -0.92
C CYS A 133 12.23 -1.77 -1.82
N GLY A 134 12.82 -0.59 -2.07
CA GLY A 134 12.18 0.52 -2.77
C GLY A 134 11.40 1.50 -1.89
N GLY A 135 11.34 1.26 -0.58
CA GLY A 135 10.88 2.24 0.41
C GLY A 135 9.36 2.40 0.54
N ARG A 136 8.58 1.57 -0.16
CA ARG A 136 7.12 1.45 0.05
C ARG A 136 6.83 0.15 0.79
N ALA A 137 5.89 0.18 1.72
CA ALA A 137 5.60 -0.95 2.60
C ALA A 137 5.08 -2.20 1.85
N ASP A 138 4.63 -2.04 0.62
CA ASP A 138 4.13 -3.09 -0.28
C ASP A 138 5.20 -3.57 -1.28
N GLY A 139 6.45 -3.10 -1.18
CA GLY A 139 7.50 -3.46 -2.14
C GLY A 139 7.36 -2.83 -3.53
N GLY A 140 6.27 -2.09 -3.81
CA GLY A 140 6.02 -1.44 -5.11
C GLY A 140 6.83 -0.15 -5.34
N GLY A 141 7.82 0.13 -4.49
CA GLY A 141 8.67 1.30 -4.60
C GLY A 141 9.71 1.17 -5.72
N SER A 142 10.34 2.27 -6.11
CA SER A 142 11.47 2.26 -7.06
C SER A 142 12.78 2.39 -6.30
N VAL A 143 13.49 3.50 -6.44
CA VAL A 143 14.75 3.79 -5.73
C VAL A 143 14.48 4.83 -4.65
N THR A 144 14.96 4.61 -3.44
CA THR A 144 14.81 5.53 -2.30
C THR A 144 16.15 5.78 -1.62
N ASN A 145 16.40 7.00 -1.18
CA ASN A 145 17.67 7.37 -0.53
C ASN A 145 17.78 6.89 0.92
N SER A 146 16.69 6.42 1.53
CA SER A 146 16.67 5.86 2.88
C SER A 146 17.23 4.44 2.96
N GLN A 147 17.36 3.74 1.83
CA GLN A 147 17.86 2.36 1.78
C GLN A 147 19.23 2.23 1.09
N GLN A 148 19.78 3.35 0.62
CA GLN A 148 21.06 3.39 -0.07
C GLN A 148 22.18 3.71 0.92
N PHE A 149 23.21 2.87 0.93
CA PHE A 149 24.39 3.03 1.77
C PHE A 149 25.64 3.17 0.92
N ALA A 150 26.52 4.10 1.28
CA ALA A 150 27.77 4.30 0.55
C ALA A 150 28.60 3.00 0.52
N PHE A 151 29.04 2.60 -0.68
CA PHE A 151 29.76 1.34 -0.86
C PHE A 151 30.81 1.45 -1.97
N SER A 152 32.06 1.10 -1.63
CA SER A 152 33.23 1.21 -2.52
C SER A 152 33.76 -0.14 -3.01
N GLY A 153 33.04 -1.25 -2.76
CA GLY A 153 33.39 -2.58 -3.29
C GLY A 153 34.20 -3.48 -2.35
N GLY A 154 34.60 -3.02 -1.17
CA GLY A 154 35.39 -3.80 -0.20
C GLY A 154 34.56 -4.52 0.86
N ALA A 155 35.15 -5.56 1.47
CA ALA A 155 34.56 -6.28 2.62
C ALA A 155 34.68 -5.52 3.95
N GLY A 156 35.38 -4.38 3.98
CA GLY A 156 35.58 -3.57 5.19
C GLY A 156 36.85 -3.89 5.98
N PRO A 157 36.98 -3.32 7.20
CA PRO A 157 35.95 -2.59 7.93
C PRO A 157 35.57 -1.24 7.29
N PHE A 158 34.28 -0.90 7.31
CA PHE A 158 33.76 0.39 6.85
C PHE A 158 32.54 0.83 7.68
N PRO A 159 32.23 2.13 7.76
CA PRO A 159 30.95 2.58 8.30
C PRO A 159 29.83 2.37 7.28
N LEU A 160 28.67 1.92 7.76
CA LEU A 160 27.43 1.96 6.97
C LEU A 160 26.90 3.40 7.02
N VAL A 161 26.95 4.10 5.90
CA VAL A 161 26.56 5.51 5.79
C VAL A 161 25.32 5.63 4.92
N PRO A 162 24.14 5.92 5.49
CA PRO A 162 22.92 6.08 4.71
C PRO A 162 22.98 7.36 3.87
N LEU A 163 22.51 7.30 2.62
CA LEU A 163 22.57 8.40 1.66
C LEU A 163 21.77 9.62 2.14
N ASN A 164 20.58 9.42 2.72
CA ASN A 164 19.79 10.48 3.35
C ASN A 164 20.40 11.01 4.66
N GLY A 165 21.48 10.41 5.17
CA GLY A 165 22.27 10.90 6.30
C GLY A 165 23.34 11.94 5.92
N ASN A 166 23.49 12.27 4.64
CA ASN A 166 24.35 13.34 4.12
C ASN A 166 25.80 13.32 4.64
N ASN A 167 26.40 12.13 4.77
CA ASN A 167 27.75 11.91 5.33
C ASN A 167 27.97 12.45 6.75
N GLN A 168 26.90 12.72 7.50
CA GLN A 168 26.95 13.19 8.89
C GLN A 168 26.43 12.14 9.86
N THR A 169 25.91 11.02 9.35
CA THR A 169 25.29 9.93 10.10
C THR A 169 25.97 8.62 9.75
N CYS A 170 26.31 7.82 10.75
CA CYS A 170 26.74 6.43 10.60
C CYS A 170 25.71 5.55 11.30
N ILE A 171 25.52 4.34 10.78
CA ILE A 171 24.89 3.29 11.56
C ILE A 171 25.86 2.86 12.66
N THR A 172 25.33 2.64 13.85
CA THR A 172 26.07 2.18 15.03
C THR A 172 25.30 1.08 15.74
N VAL A 173 25.93 0.47 16.75
CA VAL A 173 25.28 -0.50 17.64
C VAL A 173 25.00 0.15 18.98
N THR A 174 23.73 0.21 19.36
CA THR A 174 23.25 0.71 20.65
C THR A 174 22.36 -0.34 21.30
N ASN A 175 22.70 -0.76 22.52
CA ASN A 175 21.95 -1.77 23.29
C ASN A 175 21.69 -3.10 22.52
N GLY A 176 22.61 -3.49 21.65
CA GLY A 176 22.51 -4.73 20.86
C GLY A 176 21.57 -4.65 19.65
N LEU A 177 21.12 -3.45 19.28
CA LEU A 177 20.38 -3.18 18.04
C LEU A 177 21.18 -2.21 17.17
N LEU A 178 20.90 -2.23 15.86
CA LEU A 178 21.34 -1.15 14.98
C LEU A 178 20.56 0.13 15.29
N ASP A 179 21.29 1.24 15.33
CA ASP A 179 20.77 2.59 15.49
C ASP A 179 21.66 3.57 14.72
N ASP A 180 21.44 4.86 14.82
CA ASP A 180 22.32 5.86 14.24
C ASP A 180 23.10 6.69 15.26
N THR A 181 24.17 7.30 14.78
CA THR A 181 24.93 8.32 15.51
C THR A 181 25.45 9.36 14.54
N SER A 182 25.66 10.58 15.05
CA SER A 182 26.42 11.58 14.33
C SER A 182 27.89 11.15 14.21
N CYS A 183 28.43 11.10 13.00
CA CYS A 183 29.81 10.67 12.76
C CYS A 183 30.43 11.43 11.57
N ASN A 184 31.75 11.41 11.48
CA ASN A 184 32.47 11.61 10.22
C ASN A 184 32.89 10.23 9.69
N PRO A 185 32.38 9.77 8.54
CA PRO A 185 32.71 8.46 7.98
C PRO A 185 34.22 8.21 7.80
N ALA A 186 35.01 9.26 7.56
CA ALA A 186 36.46 9.14 7.38
C ALA A 186 37.22 8.81 8.68
N THR A 187 36.58 9.00 9.83
CA THR A 187 37.16 8.76 11.16
C THR A 187 36.28 7.83 12.02
N ALA A 188 35.37 7.08 11.40
CA ALA A 188 34.49 6.16 12.09
C ALA A 188 35.29 5.09 12.86
N SER A 189 34.81 4.70 14.04
CA SER A 189 35.54 3.77 14.91
C SER A 189 34.62 2.91 15.78
N GLY A 190 35.16 1.84 16.35
CA GLY A 190 34.42 1.03 17.33
C GLY A 190 33.11 0.48 16.78
N ASN A 191 32.00 0.75 17.47
CA ASN A 191 30.66 0.25 17.14
C ASN A 191 30.05 0.83 15.85
N GLU A 192 30.74 1.76 15.18
CA GLU A 192 30.34 2.33 13.89
C GLU A 192 30.90 1.53 12.68
N LEU A 193 31.78 0.55 12.92
CA LEU A 193 32.46 -0.21 11.86
C LEU A 193 31.91 -1.62 11.70
N PHE A 194 31.69 -1.99 10.43
CA PHE A 194 31.18 -3.29 10.03
C PHE A 194 32.10 -3.97 9.02
N THR A 195 32.15 -5.30 9.05
CA THR A 195 32.92 -6.14 8.12
C THR A 195 32.02 -7.19 7.50
N ILE A 196 32.02 -7.27 6.18
CA ILE A 196 31.35 -8.32 5.42
C ILE A 196 32.25 -9.57 5.44
N ASP A 197 31.77 -10.67 6.00
CA ASP A 197 32.54 -11.90 6.14
C ASP A 197 32.31 -12.84 4.95
N GLY A 198 32.83 -12.47 3.78
CA GLY A 198 32.73 -13.29 2.57
C GLY A 198 33.71 -12.90 1.47
N SER A 199 33.91 -13.81 0.52
CA SER A 199 34.67 -13.53 -0.70
C SER A 199 33.74 -12.86 -1.72
N GLY A 200 34.10 -11.66 -2.19
CA GLY A 200 33.26 -10.90 -3.13
C GLY A 200 32.91 -11.75 -4.35
N SER A 201 31.62 -11.86 -4.67
CA SER A 201 31.16 -12.62 -5.83
C SER A 201 31.17 -11.70 -7.05
N SER A 202 32.22 -11.80 -7.87
CA SER A 202 32.20 -11.22 -9.21
C SER A 202 31.62 -12.22 -10.21
N SER A 203 30.41 -11.91 -10.69
CA SER A 203 29.79 -12.34 -11.96
C SER A 203 29.07 -13.70 -12.03
N ASP A 204 27.89 -13.62 -12.66
CA ASP A 204 26.98 -14.65 -13.22
C ASP A 204 27.36 -16.13 -13.11
N ALA A 205 26.49 -16.91 -12.45
CA ALA A 205 26.09 -18.23 -12.94
C ALA A 205 24.75 -18.66 -12.32
N SER A 206 23.79 -18.90 -13.21
CA SER A 206 22.60 -19.72 -13.00
C SER A 206 22.94 -21.01 -12.23
N SER A 207 22.27 -21.28 -11.11
CA SER A 207 22.39 -22.56 -10.42
C SER A 207 21.57 -23.62 -11.16
N THR A 208 22.18 -24.22 -12.19
CA THR A 208 21.84 -25.58 -12.60
C THR A 208 22.71 -26.54 -11.82
N ASP A 209 22.08 -27.41 -11.05
CA ASP A 209 22.71 -28.54 -10.36
C ASP A 209 23.51 -29.40 -11.34
N ALA A 210 24.80 -29.54 -11.07
CA ALA A 210 25.68 -30.47 -11.76
C ALA A 210 25.80 -31.77 -10.95
N ALA A 211 25.06 -32.79 -11.37
CA ALA A 211 25.44 -34.17 -11.12
C ALA A 211 26.47 -34.61 -12.16
N SER A 212 27.61 -35.08 -11.67
CA SER A 212 28.77 -35.54 -12.42
C SER A 212 28.50 -36.84 -13.18
N THR A 213 28.83 -36.91 -14.47
CA THR A 213 29.51 -38.07 -15.11
C THR A 213 30.11 -37.69 -16.48
N THR A 214 31.44 -37.74 -16.53
CA THR A 214 32.38 -38.16 -17.59
C THR A 214 32.07 -38.06 -19.10
N ASP A 215 33.07 -37.51 -19.80
CA ASP A 215 33.34 -37.37 -21.24
C ASP A 215 33.00 -38.56 -22.18
N VAL A 216 32.71 -38.25 -23.45
CA VAL A 216 33.57 -38.51 -24.65
C VAL A 216 32.96 -37.84 -25.90
N ALA A 217 33.83 -37.40 -26.81
CA ALA A 217 33.65 -36.47 -27.92
C ALA A 217 33.01 -37.01 -29.23
N SER A 218 32.56 -36.04 -30.05
CA SER A 218 32.72 -35.91 -31.52
C SER A 218 32.01 -36.89 -32.48
N THR A 219 31.04 -36.39 -33.27
CA THR A 219 31.19 -36.04 -34.71
C THR A 219 29.85 -35.61 -35.34
N THR A 220 29.91 -34.59 -36.20
CA THR A 220 28.93 -34.16 -37.22
C THR A 220 28.67 -35.23 -38.28
N ASP A 221 27.42 -35.41 -38.71
CA ASP A 221 27.00 -35.33 -40.14
C ASP A 221 25.48 -35.48 -40.33
N ALA A 222 25.03 -35.09 -41.53
CA ALA A 222 23.71 -34.57 -41.84
C ALA A 222 22.81 -35.51 -42.70
N VAL A 223 21.51 -35.16 -42.75
CA VAL A 223 20.50 -35.40 -43.83
C VAL A 223 19.97 -36.83 -44.05
N SER A 224 18.67 -37.07 -43.78
CA SER A 224 17.56 -37.08 -44.78
C SER A 224 16.29 -37.79 -44.27
N THR A 225 15.16 -37.37 -44.85
CA THR A 225 13.75 -37.75 -44.67
C THR A 225 13.42 -39.24 -44.85
N THR A 226 12.40 -39.79 -44.15
CA THR A 226 11.02 -40.14 -44.66
C THR A 226 10.24 -41.01 -43.64
N ASP A 227 8.96 -40.67 -43.46
CA ASP A 227 7.76 -41.41 -42.99
C ASP A 227 7.66 -42.22 -41.68
N ALA A 228 6.70 -41.73 -40.88
CA ALA A 228 5.57 -42.40 -40.21
C ALA A 228 5.66 -43.90 -39.86
N ALA A 229 5.68 -44.16 -38.54
CA ALA A 229 5.00 -45.31 -37.97
C ALA A 229 4.53 -45.02 -36.53
N THR A 230 3.21 -45.01 -36.38
CA THR A 230 2.43 -44.98 -35.15
C THR A 230 2.85 -46.10 -34.21
N THR A 231 3.40 -45.77 -33.03
CA THR A 231 3.40 -46.69 -31.89
C THR A 231 3.19 -45.92 -30.59
N THR A 232 2.06 -46.24 -29.97
CA THR A 232 1.57 -45.80 -28.67
C THR A 232 2.55 -46.20 -27.57
N ALA A 233 3.31 -45.26 -27.03
CA ALA A 233 4.07 -45.44 -25.81
C ALA A 233 3.34 -44.72 -24.66
N ALA A 234 2.86 -45.53 -23.71
CA ALA A 234 2.17 -45.08 -22.51
C ALA A 234 3.07 -44.11 -21.71
N ALA A 235 2.59 -42.88 -21.55
CA ALA A 235 3.18 -41.93 -20.63
C ALA A 235 2.88 -42.42 -19.20
N THR A 236 3.94 -42.81 -18.51
CA THR A 236 3.94 -43.06 -17.07
C THR A 236 3.56 -41.76 -16.37
N THR A 237 2.34 -41.69 -15.85
CA THR A 237 1.85 -40.59 -15.03
C THR A 237 2.58 -40.61 -13.70
N THR A 238 3.65 -39.82 -13.56
CA THR A 238 4.13 -39.39 -12.25
C THR A 238 3.08 -38.46 -11.67
N THR A 239 2.31 -39.00 -10.72
CA THR A 239 1.35 -38.27 -9.90
C THR A 239 2.11 -37.22 -9.10
N ALA A 240 2.15 -35.99 -9.60
CA ALA A 240 2.53 -34.83 -8.80
C ALA A 240 1.46 -34.65 -7.73
N ALA A 241 1.87 -34.66 -6.46
CA ALA A 241 0.98 -34.47 -5.33
C ALA A 241 0.22 -33.15 -5.46
N ALA A 242 -1.11 -33.21 -5.39
CA ALA A 242 -1.98 -32.06 -5.38
C ALA A 242 -1.61 -31.12 -4.23
N GLN A 243 -1.24 -29.88 -4.55
CA GLN A 243 -1.13 -28.82 -3.55
C GLN A 243 -2.53 -28.30 -3.26
N SER A 244 -3.00 -28.52 -2.05
CA SER A 244 -4.24 -27.95 -1.53
C SER A 244 -4.03 -26.46 -1.24
N VAL A 245 -4.79 -25.58 -1.91
CA VAL A 245 -4.88 -24.16 -1.52
C VAL A 245 -5.63 -24.08 -0.20
N SER A 246 -5.01 -23.49 0.83
CA SER A 246 -5.64 -23.30 2.14
C SER A 246 -6.63 -22.14 2.08
N LEU A 247 -7.90 -22.46 1.83
CA LEU A 247 -9.00 -21.49 1.82
C LEU A 247 -9.31 -21.06 3.26
N THR A 248 -8.94 -19.84 3.61
CA THR A 248 -9.27 -19.25 4.91
C THR A 248 -10.45 -18.32 4.71
N THR A 249 -11.55 -18.54 5.43
CA THR A 249 -12.69 -17.62 5.44
C THR A 249 -12.29 -16.34 6.16
N VAL A 250 -12.52 -15.20 5.53
CA VAL A 250 -12.12 -13.89 6.06
C VAL A 250 -13.35 -13.08 6.48
N THR A 251 -13.22 -12.32 7.57
CA THR A 251 -14.24 -11.35 7.95
C THR A 251 -14.11 -10.12 7.06
N LEU A 252 -15.05 -9.96 6.12
CA LEU A 252 -15.10 -8.81 5.23
C LEU A 252 -15.44 -7.54 6.01
N VAL A 253 -14.77 -6.44 5.69
CA VAL A 253 -15.10 -5.11 6.20
C VAL A 253 -15.94 -4.41 5.13
N ALA A 254 -17.26 -4.37 5.32
CA ALA A 254 -18.21 -3.92 4.30
C ALA A 254 -17.85 -2.56 3.66
N THR A 255 -17.36 -1.60 4.44
CA THR A 255 -16.94 -0.29 3.91
C THR A 255 -15.67 -0.37 3.08
N ALA A 256 -14.71 -1.22 3.46
CA ALA A 256 -13.48 -1.42 2.72
C ALA A 256 -13.74 -2.19 1.42
N VAL A 257 -14.68 -3.13 1.42
CA VAL A 257 -15.14 -3.82 0.20
C VAL A 257 -15.83 -2.82 -0.74
N ALA A 258 -16.71 -1.96 -0.23
CA ALA A 258 -17.40 -0.96 -1.05
C ALA A 258 -16.46 0.11 -1.64
N GLU A 259 -15.35 0.42 -0.97
CA GLU A 259 -14.29 1.27 -1.53
C GLU A 259 -13.46 0.53 -2.58
N ALA A 260 -13.11 -0.73 -2.30
CA ALA A 260 -12.17 -1.50 -3.10
C ALA A 260 -12.79 -2.10 -4.36
N GLN A 261 -14.05 -2.52 -4.29
CA GLN A 261 -14.76 -3.19 -5.37
C GLN A 261 -15.89 -2.29 -5.84
N VAL A 262 -15.54 -1.22 -6.55
CA VAL A 262 -16.53 -0.26 -7.08
C VAL A 262 -16.91 -0.67 -8.49
N ARG A 263 -18.21 -0.94 -8.68
CA ARG A 263 -18.76 -1.14 -10.02
C ARG A 263 -18.58 0.08 -10.92
N ASP A 264 -18.03 -0.15 -12.11
CA ASP A 264 -18.08 0.83 -13.19
C ASP A 264 -19.41 0.70 -13.97
N ASP A 265 -20.41 1.47 -13.56
CA ASP A 265 -21.71 1.52 -14.24
C ASP A 265 -21.65 2.24 -15.60
N THR A 266 -20.56 2.96 -15.90
CA THR A 266 -20.36 3.64 -17.20
C THR A 266 -19.67 2.77 -18.24
N ALA A 267 -19.29 1.55 -17.86
CA ALA A 267 -18.49 0.66 -18.69
C ALA A 267 -19.26 0.11 -19.89
N THR A 268 -18.60 0.03 -21.04
CA THR A 268 -19.07 -0.72 -22.20
C THR A 268 -18.77 -2.20 -22.00
N ARG A 269 -19.81 -3.04 -22.08
CA ARG A 269 -19.75 -4.47 -21.78
C ARG A 269 -20.00 -5.29 -23.05
N ALA A 270 -19.09 -6.20 -23.38
CA ALA A 270 -19.33 -7.21 -24.41
C ALA A 270 -20.35 -8.26 -23.95
N ALA A 271 -20.29 -8.60 -22.66
CA ALA A 271 -21.28 -9.41 -21.97
C ALA A 271 -21.42 -8.93 -20.52
N SER A 272 -22.62 -9.09 -19.95
CA SER A 272 -22.90 -8.75 -18.55
C SER A 272 -23.59 -9.92 -17.87
N ALA A 273 -23.24 -10.17 -16.59
CA ALA A 273 -23.76 -11.25 -15.76
C ALA A 273 -23.89 -12.58 -16.55
N THR A 274 -22.77 -13.01 -17.13
CA THR A 274 -22.70 -14.22 -17.95
C THR A 274 -21.77 -15.25 -17.33
N ALA A 275 -22.07 -16.53 -17.54
CA ALA A 275 -21.13 -17.60 -17.25
C ALA A 275 -20.01 -17.64 -18.29
N ILE A 276 -18.76 -17.64 -17.84
CA ILE A 276 -17.59 -17.94 -18.67
C ILE A 276 -17.29 -19.42 -18.50
N LYS A 277 -17.31 -20.16 -19.62
CA LYS A 277 -17.16 -21.60 -19.67
C LYS A 277 -15.85 -22.02 -20.30
N THR A 278 -15.21 -23.02 -19.72
CA THR A 278 -14.12 -23.78 -20.33
C THR A 278 -14.65 -24.66 -21.47
N SER A 279 -13.76 -25.16 -22.33
CA SER A 279 -14.14 -25.99 -23.49
C SER A 279 -14.77 -27.35 -23.13
N ASP A 280 -14.53 -27.85 -21.92
CA ASP A 280 -15.20 -29.03 -21.35
C ASP A 280 -16.57 -28.71 -20.73
N GLY A 281 -17.01 -27.45 -20.78
CA GLY A 281 -18.34 -27.00 -20.36
C GLY A 281 -18.49 -26.66 -18.88
N GLN A 282 -17.39 -26.62 -18.12
CA GLN A 282 -17.38 -26.14 -16.73
C GLN A 282 -17.34 -24.60 -16.68
N CYS A 283 -17.70 -24.00 -15.55
CA CYS A 283 -17.83 -22.56 -15.37
C CYS A 283 -16.73 -22.00 -14.45
N LEU A 284 -16.25 -20.81 -14.77
CA LEU A 284 -15.46 -20.00 -13.84
C LEU A 284 -16.33 -19.57 -12.65
N GLN A 285 -15.79 -19.73 -11.44
CA GLN A 285 -16.48 -19.43 -10.19
C GLN A 285 -15.54 -18.69 -9.23
N ALA A 286 -15.99 -17.56 -8.71
CA ALA A 286 -15.29 -16.86 -7.64
C ALA A 286 -15.58 -17.51 -6.28
N ILE A 287 -14.55 -17.72 -5.45
CA ILE A 287 -14.74 -18.33 -4.12
C ILE A 287 -15.06 -17.24 -3.09
N SER A 288 -16.34 -16.86 -2.98
CA SER A 288 -16.79 -15.77 -2.10
C SER A 288 -16.42 -15.98 -0.62
N GLY A 289 -16.16 -14.89 0.11
CA GLY A 289 -15.79 -14.93 1.53
C GLY A 289 -14.33 -15.36 1.82
N THR A 290 -13.50 -15.43 0.79
CA THR A 290 -12.04 -15.65 0.89
C THR A 290 -11.29 -14.38 0.49
N GLY A 291 -9.96 -14.44 0.40
CA GLY A 291 -9.13 -13.28 0.05
C GLY A 291 -8.73 -12.46 1.26
N ASP A 292 -8.64 -11.13 1.11
CA ASP A 292 -8.36 -10.18 2.18
C ASP A 292 -9.65 -9.52 2.72
N PHE A 293 -9.52 -8.63 3.71
CA PHE A 293 -10.65 -7.93 4.33
C PHE A 293 -11.41 -6.98 3.38
N ARG A 294 -10.83 -6.69 2.19
CA ARG A 294 -11.41 -5.86 1.11
C ARG A 294 -11.96 -6.69 -0.04
N ASN A 295 -11.99 -8.02 0.11
CA ASN A 295 -12.41 -8.95 -0.93
C ASN A 295 -11.46 -8.95 -2.15
N ASN A 296 -10.18 -8.64 -1.94
CA ASN A 296 -9.10 -8.88 -2.91
C ASN A 296 -8.47 -10.24 -2.71
N LEU A 297 -7.69 -10.69 -3.70
CA LEU A 297 -7.01 -11.98 -3.69
C LEU A 297 -7.99 -13.15 -3.57
N VAL A 298 -9.21 -12.98 -4.07
CA VAL A 298 -10.24 -14.01 -4.06
C VAL A 298 -9.90 -15.03 -5.15
N PRO A 299 -9.69 -16.32 -4.82
CA PRO A 299 -9.39 -17.32 -5.84
C PRO A 299 -10.55 -17.54 -6.79
N VAL A 300 -10.20 -17.96 -8.01
CA VAL A 300 -11.14 -18.37 -9.05
C VAL A 300 -10.93 -19.84 -9.35
N GLU A 301 -11.99 -20.62 -9.20
CA GLU A 301 -12.02 -22.04 -9.52
C GLU A 301 -12.83 -22.32 -10.79
N VAL A 302 -12.70 -23.54 -11.29
CA VAL A 302 -13.51 -24.10 -12.36
C VAL A 302 -14.41 -25.17 -11.74
N ALA A 303 -15.72 -24.95 -11.80
CA ALA A 303 -16.72 -25.78 -11.19
C ALA A 303 -17.85 -26.14 -12.17
N ALA A 304 -18.71 -27.09 -11.77
CA ALA A 304 -19.91 -27.37 -12.56
C ALA A 304 -20.80 -26.12 -12.65
N CYS A 305 -21.28 -25.81 -13.85
CA CYS A 305 -22.16 -24.67 -14.05
C CYS A 305 -23.47 -24.85 -13.28
N ASP A 306 -23.76 -23.95 -12.34
CA ASP A 306 -24.96 -23.97 -11.50
C ASP A 306 -25.79 -22.68 -11.60
N GLY A 307 -25.25 -21.65 -12.25
CA GLY A 307 -25.93 -20.36 -12.44
C GLY A 307 -25.95 -19.49 -11.18
N SER A 308 -25.11 -19.80 -10.18
CA SER A 308 -24.88 -18.96 -9.00
C SER A 308 -24.34 -17.57 -9.37
N ALA A 309 -24.47 -16.63 -8.43
CA ALA A 309 -23.96 -15.27 -8.60
C ALA A 309 -22.43 -15.26 -8.74
N GLU A 310 -21.75 -16.19 -8.06
CA GLU A 310 -20.31 -16.42 -8.11
C GLU A 310 -19.80 -16.88 -9.48
N GLN A 311 -20.70 -17.42 -10.32
CA GLN A 311 -20.40 -17.82 -11.70
C GLN A 311 -20.80 -16.76 -12.74
N GLN A 312 -21.28 -15.59 -12.30
CA GLN A 312 -21.63 -14.49 -13.19
C GLN A 312 -20.47 -13.51 -13.33
N TRP A 313 -20.14 -13.20 -14.58
CA TRP A 313 -19.03 -12.34 -14.95
C TRP A 313 -19.50 -11.27 -15.93
N ASP A 314 -18.87 -10.11 -15.83
CA ASP A 314 -18.94 -9.07 -16.84
C ASP A 314 -17.65 -9.04 -17.66
N ILE A 315 -17.78 -8.86 -18.97
CA ILE A 315 -16.65 -8.69 -19.90
C ILE A 315 -16.66 -7.24 -20.36
N ILE A 316 -15.80 -6.41 -19.77
CA ILE A 316 -15.77 -4.95 -19.99
C ILE A 316 -14.71 -4.59 -21.01
N THR A 317 -15.11 -4.00 -22.13
CA THR A 317 -14.21 -3.62 -23.24
C THR A 317 -13.84 -2.14 -23.26
N ALA A 318 -14.56 -1.30 -22.51
CA ALA A 318 -14.18 0.09 -22.24
C ALA A 318 -14.82 0.57 -20.93
N GLY A 319 -14.20 1.53 -20.24
CA GLY A 319 -14.71 2.10 -18.99
C GLY A 319 -13.63 2.90 -18.24
N VAL A 320 -13.93 3.29 -17.00
CA VAL A 320 -13.01 3.97 -16.07
C VAL A 320 -11.71 3.18 -15.93
N HIS A 321 -11.82 1.85 -15.84
CA HIS A 321 -10.69 0.94 -15.66
C HIS A 321 -10.36 0.13 -16.92
N ASN A 322 -10.92 0.43 -18.08
CA ASN A 322 -10.43 -0.12 -19.34
C ASN A 322 -10.42 0.96 -20.42
N ASN A 323 -9.23 1.52 -20.67
CA ASN A 323 -8.99 2.52 -21.71
C ASN A 323 -8.06 2.00 -22.81
N VAL A 324 -7.84 0.68 -22.89
CA VAL A 324 -6.90 0.06 -23.85
C VAL A 324 -7.69 -0.69 -24.92
N PRO A 325 -7.75 -0.18 -26.17
CA PRO A 325 -8.47 -0.84 -27.25
C PRO A 325 -7.95 -2.27 -27.51
N GLY A 326 -8.87 -3.19 -27.81
CA GLY A 326 -8.53 -4.60 -28.08
C GLY A 326 -8.25 -5.43 -26.83
N THR A 327 -8.62 -4.92 -25.65
CA THR A 327 -8.52 -5.65 -24.38
C THR A 327 -9.85 -5.67 -23.64
N ALA A 328 -10.00 -6.61 -22.71
CA ALA A 328 -11.13 -6.68 -21.80
C ALA A 328 -10.65 -6.84 -20.35
N LEU A 329 -11.45 -6.29 -19.42
CA LEU A 329 -11.47 -6.73 -18.04
C LEU A 329 -12.49 -7.86 -17.90
N ILE A 330 -12.14 -8.88 -17.15
CA ILE A 330 -13.05 -9.94 -16.72
C ILE A 330 -13.40 -9.68 -15.26
N VAL A 331 -14.64 -9.29 -14.98
CA VAL A 331 -15.05 -8.78 -13.66
C VAL A 331 -16.10 -9.71 -13.07
N SER A 332 -15.94 -10.11 -11.81
CA SER A 332 -16.98 -10.87 -11.12
C SER A 332 -18.20 -9.96 -10.89
N SER A 333 -19.39 -10.39 -11.30
CA SER A 333 -20.60 -9.60 -11.11
C SER A 333 -21.09 -9.55 -9.66
N SER A 334 -20.65 -10.48 -8.80
CA SER A 334 -21.01 -10.53 -7.39
C SER A 334 -19.99 -9.87 -6.46
N ILE A 335 -18.71 -9.88 -6.85
CA ILE A 335 -17.61 -9.31 -6.06
C ILE A 335 -17.19 -7.95 -6.58
N GLU A 336 -17.45 -7.65 -7.86
CA GLU A 336 -17.04 -6.44 -8.58
C GLU A 336 -15.50 -6.30 -8.74
N GLY A 337 -14.75 -7.34 -8.37
CA GLY A 337 -13.32 -7.45 -8.59
C GLY A 337 -12.96 -7.97 -9.98
N CYS A 338 -11.82 -7.48 -10.48
CA CYS A 338 -11.24 -7.83 -11.76
C CYS A 338 -10.34 -9.06 -11.64
N LEU A 339 -10.42 -9.97 -12.61
CA LEU A 339 -9.45 -11.03 -12.81
C LEU A 339 -8.05 -10.39 -12.95
N ASN A 340 -7.11 -10.86 -12.15
CA ASN A 340 -5.74 -10.37 -12.12
C ASN A 340 -4.79 -11.56 -12.24
N PHE A 341 -3.86 -11.47 -13.20
CA PHE A 341 -2.84 -12.47 -13.45
C PHE A 341 -1.47 -12.01 -12.96
N ASP A 342 -0.88 -12.79 -12.04
CA ASP A 342 0.48 -12.60 -11.55
C ASP A 342 1.31 -13.89 -11.74
N PRO A 343 2.21 -13.93 -12.74
CA PRO A 343 3.00 -15.12 -13.02
C PRO A 343 4.04 -15.44 -11.94
N ARG A 344 4.28 -14.52 -11.00
CA ARG A 344 5.22 -14.71 -9.89
C ARG A 344 4.62 -15.56 -8.77
N ARG A 345 3.29 -15.74 -8.75
CA ARG A 345 2.60 -16.59 -7.77
C ARG A 345 2.79 -18.07 -8.10
N ALA A 346 2.64 -18.92 -7.09
CA ALA A 346 2.67 -20.38 -7.29
C ALA A 346 1.55 -20.82 -8.26
N ALA A 347 1.81 -21.89 -9.02
CA ALA A 347 0.84 -22.53 -9.90
C ALA A 347 -0.48 -22.81 -9.15
N GLY A 348 -1.61 -22.55 -9.81
CA GLY A 348 -2.95 -22.62 -9.20
C GLY A 348 -3.34 -21.43 -8.30
N ASN A 349 -2.45 -20.45 -8.08
CA ASN A 349 -2.73 -19.19 -7.38
C ASN A 349 -2.33 -17.96 -8.22
N GLN A 350 -2.11 -18.15 -9.53
CA GLN A 350 -1.64 -17.10 -10.43
C GLN A 350 -2.76 -16.19 -10.92
N VAL A 351 -4.00 -16.65 -10.81
CA VAL A 351 -5.20 -15.93 -11.24
C VAL A 351 -6.14 -15.79 -10.06
N LEU A 352 -6.46 -14.54 -9.70
CA LEU A 352 -7.27 -14.17 -8.54
C LEU A 352 -8.14 -12.97 -8.92
N LEU A 353 -9.17 -12.66 -8.12
CA LEU A 353 -9.85 -11.38 -8.21
C LEU A 353 -9.12 -10.34 -7.37
N PHE A 354 -9.05 -9.14 -7.91
CA PHE A 354 -8.50 -7.98 -7.26
C PHE A 354 -9.27 -6.75 -7.70
N SER A 355 -9.33 -5.74 -6.84
CA SER A 355 -9.87 -4.41 -7.12
C SER A 355 -9.52 -3.94 -8.52
N CYS A 356 -10.54 -3.61 -9.30
CA CYS A 356 -10.36 -3.02 -10.61
C CYS A 356 -9.61 -1.67 -10.47
N GLY A 357 -8.55 -1.46 -11.25
CA GLY A 357 -7.68 -0.28 -11.13
C GLY A 357 -6.27 -0.56 -10.59
N GLY A 358 -5.95 -1.83 -10.32
CA GLY A 358 -4.60 -2.31 -10.03
C GLY A 358 -4.07 -1.97 -8.63
N ARG A 359 -4.88 -1.31 -7.79
CA ARG A 359 -4.58 -1.03 -6.38
C ARG A 359 -5.62 -1.70 -5.49
N ALA A 360 -5.21 -2.13 -4.30
CA ALA A 360 -6.05 -2.87 -3.37
C ALA A 360 -7.27 -2.08 -2.84
N ASP A 361 -7.33 -0.78 -3.08
CA ASP A 361 -8.40 0.13 -2.67
C ASP A 361 -9.34 0.50 -3.83
N GLY A 362 -9.26 -0.18 -4.99
CA GLY A 362 -10.09 0.15 -6.16
C GLY A 362 -9.66 1.42 -6.89
N GLY A 363 -8.67 2.14 -6.36
CA GLY A 363 -8.13 3.34 -6.98
C GLY A 363 -7.11 3.03 -8.07
N GLY A 364 -6.62 4.08 -8.74
CA GLY A 364 -5.52 3.99 -9.69
C GLY A 364 -5.95 3.78 -11.14
N SER A 365 -5.05 3.21 -11.92
CA SER A 365 -5.26 2.89 -13.33
C SER A 365 -5.01 1.41 -13.52
N VAL A 366 -5.86 0.77 -14.31
CA VAL A 366 -5.75 -0.65 -14.62
C VAL A 366 -4.32 -1.01 -15.03
N THR A 367 -3.82 -2.11 -14.46
CA THR A 367 -2.51 -2.65 -14.79
C THR A 367 -2.63 -3.66 -15.92
N ASN A 368 -1.53 -3.88 -16.64
CA ASN A 368 -1.46 -4.92 -17.66
C ASN A 368 -1.71 -6.34 -17.11
N SER A 369 -1.62 -6.54 -15.78
CA SER A 369 -2.00 -7.79 -15.12
C SER A 369 -3.52 -8.05 -15.06
N GLN A 370 -4.35 -7.02 -15.24
CA GLN A 370 -5.82 -7.14 -15.19
C GLN A 370 -6.45 -7.11 -16.59
N LEU A 371 -5.69 -6.69 -17.60
CA LEU A 371 -6.15 -6.61 -18.99
C LEU A 371 -5.85 -7.92 -19.72
N PHE A 372 -6.85 -8.42 -20.43
CA PHE A 372 -6.76 -9.60 -21.29
C PHE A 372 -6.98 -9.19 -22.75
N THR A 373 -6.23 -9.74 -23.69
CA THR A 373 -6.48 -9.49 -25.12
C THR A 373 -7.89 -9.96 -25.48
N PHE A 374 -8.64 -9.14 -26.21
CA PHE A 374 -10.02 -9.45 -26.55
C PHE A 374 -10.41 -8.86 -27.90
N ASN A 375 -10.85 -9.73 -28.81
CA ASN A 375 -11.20 -9.39 -30.18
C ASN A 375 -12.72 -9.19 -30.40
N GLY A 376 -13.54 -9.32 -29.35
CA GLY A 376 -14.99 -9.23 -29.42
C GLY A 376 -15.71 -10.57 -29.61
N ASP A 377 -14.99 -11.68 -29.79
CA ASP A 377 -15.59 -13.01 -29.91
C ASP A 377 -15.90 -13.57 -28.51
N LEU A 378 -17.18 -13.86 -28.25
CA LEU A 378 -17.63 -14.49 -27.00
C LEU A 378 -17.73 -16.01 -27.13
N THR A 379 -17.58 -16.59 -28.32
CA THR A 379 -17.77 -18.03 -28.55
C THR A 379 -16.51 -18.84 -28.34
N ASN A 380 -15.36 -18.29 -28.75
CA ASN A 380 -14.06 -18.94 -28.62
C ASN A 380 -12.99 -17.87 -28.43
N PHE A 381 -12.74 -17.50 -27.18
CA PHE A 381 -11.66 -16.56 -26.86
C PHE A 381 -10.65 -17.20 -25.90
N ALA A 382 -9.40 -16.81 -26.06
CA ALA A 382 -8.35 -17.13 -25.11
C ALA A 382 -8.22 -15.99 -24.10
N LEU A 383 -8.03 -16.32 -22.82
CA LEU A 383 -7.66 -15.35 -21.81
C LEU A 383 -6.13 -15.20 -21.82
N GLU A 384 -5.61 -14.30 -22.64
CA GLU A 384 -4.19 -13.94 -22.67
C GLU A 384 -3.96 -12.63 -21.91
N PRO A 385 -3.26 -12.65 -20.77
CA PRO A 385 -2.99 -11.45 -19.98
C PRO A 385 -1.94 -10.56 -20.68
N THR A 386 -2.17 -9.26 -20.71
CA THR A 386 -1.31 -8.32 -21.47
C THR A 386 0.05 -8.07 -20.85
N ASN A 387 0.28 -8.46 -19.59
CA ASN A 387 1.59 -8.42 -18.94
C ASN A 387 2.50 -9.59 -19.35
N GLN A 388 2.00 -10.59 -20.09
CA GLN A 388 2.78 -11.74 -20.52
C GLN A 388 2.30 -12.32 -21.86
N ALA A 389 2.82 -11.77 -22.96
CA ALA A 389 2.48 -12.21 -24.31
C ALA A 389 2.80 -13.70 -24.56
N GLY A 390 1.96 -14.38 -25.35
CA GLY A 390 2.11 -15.80 -25.68
C GLY A 390 1.75 -16.74 -24.52
N THR A 391 1.01 -16.24 -23.53
CA THR A 391 0.56 -17.00 -22.37
C THR A 391 -0.96 -16.99 -22.34
N CYS A 392 -1.59 -18.15 -22.18
CA CYS A 392 -3.03 -18.28 -22.05
C CYS A 392 -3.37 -18.91 -20.72
N LEU A 393 -4.50 -18.50 -20.15
CA LEU A 393 -5.07 -19.20 -19.01
C LEU A 393 -5.71 -20.51 -19.45
N VAL A 394 -5.61 -21.53 -18.61
CA VAL A 394 -6.19 -22.86 -18.78
C VAL A 394 -6.77 -23.33 -17.46
N ASN A 395 -7.75 -24.23 -17.52
CA ASN A 395 -8.14 -25.01 -16.35
C ASN A 395 -7.04 -26.04 -16.03
N ASN A 396 -6.44 -25.94 -14.85
CA ASN A 396 -5.49 -26.90 -14.32
C ASN A 396 -6.02 -27.44 -12.97
N ASN A 397 -6.63 -28.63 -13.01
CA ASN A 397 -7.16 -29.31 -11.82
C ASN A 397 -8.16 -28.48 -10.99
N GLY A 398 -9.05 -27.74 -11.66
CA GLY A 398 -10.11 -26.97 -10.99
C GLY A 398 -9.73 -25.55 -10.63
N PHE A 399 -8.52 -25.09 -10.96
CA PHE A 399 -8.12 -23.69 -10.83
C PHE A 399 -7.62 -23.16 -12.17
N LEU A 400 -7.69 -21.84 -12.36
CA LEU A 400 -7.04 -21.20 -13.48
C LEU A 400 -5.53 -21.14 -13.28
N ASP A 401 -4.79 -21.56 -14.30
CA ASP A 401 -3.33 -21.54 -14.36
C ASP A 401 -2.87 -21.11 -15.76
N GLN A 402 -1.57 -20.93 -15.96
CA GLN A 402 -1.03 -20.50 -17.25
C GLN A 402 -0.44 -21.65 -18.06
N THR A 403 -0.46 -21.49 -19.38
CA THR A 403 0.35 -22.27 -20.33
C THR A 403 0.87 -21.36 -21.44
N SER A 404 1.92 -21.78 -22.13
CA SER A 404 2.28 -21.16 -23.41
C SER A 404 1.18 -21.40 -24.44
N CYS A 405 0.90 -20.40 -25.27
CA CYS A 405 -0.09 -20.51 -26.33
C CYS A 405 0.23 -19.63 -27.55
N ASN A 406 -0.39 -19.96 -28.67
CA ASN A 406 -0.49 -19.11 -29.85
C ASN A 406 -1.93 -18.59 -29.92
N THR A 407 -2.18 -17.32 -29.58
CA THR A 407 -3.54 -16.76 -29.57
C THR A 407 -4.16 -16.61 -30.96
N ALA A 408 -3.40 -16.75 -32.04
CA ALA A 408 -3.95 -16.87 -33.39
C ALA A 408 -4.52 -18.28 -33.69
N SER A 409 -4.14 -19.29 -32.90
CA SER A 409 -4.60 -20.67 -33.02
C SER A 409 -4.49 -21.39 -31.67
N PRO A 410 -5.29 -20.98 -30.66
CA PRO A 410 -5.25 -21.57 -29.32
C PRO A 410 -5.74 -23.01 -29.33
N ASP A 411 -5.18 -23.83 -28.44
CA ASP A 411 -5.64 -25.20 -28.21
C ASP A 411 -7.02 -25.20 -27.55
N ALA A 412 -7.78 -26.29 -27.70
CA ALA A 412 -9.12 -26.39 -27.13
C ALA A 412 -9.13 -26.15 -25.61
N SER A 413 -8.12 -26.59 -24.86
CA SER A 413 -8.03 -26.36 -23.40
C SER A 413 -7.80 -24.90 -23.00
N GLN A 414 -7.39 -24.05 -23.94
CA GLN A 414 -7.11 -22.61 -23.76
C GLN A 414 -8.30 -21.73 -24.15
N LEU A 415 -9.36 -22.34 -24.68
CA LEU A 415 -10.55 -21.64 -25.17
C LEU A 415 -11.63 -21.55 -24.10
N PHE A 416 -12.18 -20.36 -24.00
CA PHE A 416 -13.34 -20.02 -23.19
C PHE A 416 -14.49 -19.54 -24.08
N SER A 417 -15.70 -19.70 -23.56
CA SER A 417 -16.92 -19.18 -24.17
C SER A 417 -17.76 -18.47 -23.13
N ALA A 418 -18.51 -17.44 -23.54
CA ALA A 418 -19.43 -16.71 -22.71
C ALA A 418 -20.75 -16.56 -23.45
N SER A 419 -21.87 -16.69 -22.74
CA SER A 419 -23.21 -16.59 -23.33
C SER A 419 -23.90 -15.34 -22.83
N GLY A 420 -23.75 -14.22 -23.54
CA GLY A 420 -24.39 -12.95 -23.21
C GLY A 420 -24.86 -12.22 -24.47
N SER A 421 -26.05 -11.63 -24.42
CA SER A 421 -26.50 -10.68 -25.44
C SER A 421 -25.71 -9.38 -25.30
N SER A 422 -25.24 -8.85 -26.43
CA SER A 422 -24.67 -7.50 -26.53
C SER A 422 -25.77 -6.49 -26.14
N GLY A 423 -25.81 -6.09 -24.88
CA GLY A 423 -26.85 -5.22 -24.33
C GLY A 423 -26.32 -3.81 -24.09
N SER A 424 -26.56 -2.90 -25.02
CA SER A 424 -26.66 -1.48 -24.74
C SER A 424 -27.90 -1.22 -23.87
N ASP A 425 -27.73 -0.56 -22.73
CA ASP A 425 -28.73 0.03 -21.83
C ASP A 425 -30.07 -0.71 -21.67
N ALA A 426 -30.24 -1.40 -20.53
CA ALA A 426 -31.55 -1.57 -19.91
C ALA A 426 -31.42 -1.69 -18.39
N ALA A 427 -31.97 -0.70 -17.67
CA ALA A 427 -32.28 -0.82 -16.26
C ALA A 427 -33.25 -2.00 -16.05
N VAL A 428 -32.82 -3.02 -15.30
CA VAL A 428 -33.71 -4.08 -14.83
C VAL A 428 -33.47 -4.35 -13.35
N SER A 429 -34.45 -3.88 -12.57
CA SER A 429 -35.05 -4.44 -11.35
C SER A 429 -34.19 -5.24 -10.39
N ALA A 430 -34.06 -4.68 -9.19
CA ALA A 430 -33.75 -5.36 -7.95
C ALA A 430 -34.70 -6.54 -7.68
N THR A 431 -34.12 -7.74 -7.56
CA THR A 431 -34.57 -8.94 -6.82
C THR A 431 -33.36 -9.88 -6.87
N THR A 432 -32.76 -10.42 -5.81
CA THR A 432 -33.27 -10.82 -4.50
C THR A 432 -32.07 -10.78 -3.53
N ALA A 433 -32.03 -9.82 -2.61
CA ALA A 433 -31.18 -9.91 -1.44
C ALA A 433 -31.88 -10.82 -0.43
N VAL A 434 -31.14 -11.72 0.20
CA VAL A 434 -31.63 -12.53 1.32
C VAL A 434 -31.87 -11.60 2.51
N ASP A 435 -33.14 -11.42 2.88
CA ASP A 435 -33.60 -10.61 4.01
C ASP A 435 -33.02 -11.12 5.34
N ILE A 436 -32.24 -10.27 6.03
CA ILE A 436 -32.20 -10.24 7.50
C ILE A 436 -33.12 -9.09 7.92
N ALA A 437 -34.26 -9.44 8.50
CA ALA A 437 -35.34 -8.51 8.82
C ALA A 437 -34.94 -7.47 9.87
N VAL A 438 -34.99 -6.18 9.49
CA VAL A 438 -35.21 -5.06 10.42
C VAL A 438 -36.51 -4.38 10.00
N THR A 439 -37.46 -4.36 10.92
CA THR A 439 -38.81 -3.82 10.73
C THR A 439 -38.77 -2.30 10.78
N THR A 440 -39.14 -1.61 9.70
CA THR A 440 -39.54 -0.20 9.73
C THR A 440 -40.82 0.04 8.95
N THR A 441 -41.69 0.82 9.58
CA THR A 441 -43.05 1.16 9.16
C THR A 441 -43.04 2.23 8.06
N ALA A 442 -43.99 2.13 7.13
CA ALA A 442 -44.08 2.90 5.88
C ALA A 442 -44.25 4.43 6.05
N ALA A 443 -43.71 5.17 5.07
CA ALA A 443 -43.88 6.61 4.86
C ALA A 443 -45.02 6.95 3.86
N PRO A 444 -45.60 8.16 3.90
CA PRO A 444 -46.33 8.74 2.77
C PRO A 444 -45.59 9.91 2.09
N SER A 445 -46.10 10.25 0.90
CA SER A 445 -45.50 10.93 -0.24
C SER A 445 -45.18 12.44 -0.15
N ALA A 446 -44.10 12.80 -0.88
CA ALA A 446 -43.84 13.96 -1.76
C ALA A 446 -44.31 15.38 -1.38
N THR A 447 -43.35 16.28 -1.13
CA THR A 447 -43.03 17.54 -1.87
C THR A 447 -42.40 18.59 -0.94
N THR A 448 -41.07 18.68 -0.93
CA THR A 448 -40.22 19.88 -0.73
C THR A 448 -38.75 19.43 -0.78
N GLU A 449 -37.84 20.24 -1.32
CA GLU A 449 -36.40 19.96 -1.36
C GLU A 449 -35.92 19.49 0.02
N ALA A 450 -35.58 18.20 0.12
CA ALA A 450 -35.07 17.64 1.35
C ALA A 450 -33.63 18.14 1.53
N ALA A 451 -33.42 18.97 2.54
CA ALA A 451 -32.10 19.18 3.11
C ALA A 451 -31.47 17.80 3.37
N SER A 452 -30.35 17.53 2.71
CA SER A 452 -29.57 16.31 2.90
C SER A 452 -29.16 16.22 4.36
N THR A 453 -29.79 15.34 5.14
CA THR A 453 -29.44 15.11 6.53
C THR A 453 -28.14 14.32 6.57
N PHE A 454 -27.06 14.99 6.97
CA PHE A 454 -25.76 14.39 7.23
C PHE A 454 -25.88 13.40 8.40
N SER A 455 -25.68 12.10 8.15
CA SER A 455 -25.76 11.05 9.17
C SER A 455 -24.38 10.77 9.76
N LEU A 456 -24.19 11.13 11.04
CA LEU A 456 -22.99 10.84 11.81
C LEU A 456 -23.01 9.36 12.23
N THR A 457 -22.27 8.52 11.50
CA THR A 457 -22.10 7.12 11.86
C THR A 457 -20.85 6.98 12.72
N THR A 458 -20.98 6.40 13.92
CA THR A 458 -19.83 6.09 14.77
C THR A 458 -19.05 4.92 14.18
N VAL A 459 -17.74 5.07 14.05
CA VAL A 459 -16.86 4.06 13.45
C VAL A 459 -15.88 3.52 14.48
N THR A 460 -15.61 2.21 14.41
CA THR A 460 -14.54 1.59 15.21
C THR A 460 -13.20 1.92 14.57
N LEU A 461 -12.40 2.75 15.26
CA LEU A 461 -11.05 3.09 14.81
C LEU A 461 -10.13 1.87 14.88
N VAL A 462 -9.24 1.75 13.88
CA VAL A 462 -8.15 0.77 13.88
C VAL A 462 -6.87 1.49 14.31
N PRO A 463 -6.37 1.31 15.56
CA PRO A 463 -5.32 2.17 16.12
C PRO A 463 -4.02 2.22 15.29
N THR A 464 -3.65 1.11 14.66
CA THR A 464 -2.47 1.05 13.78
C THR A 464 -2.68 1.87 12.51
N ALA A 465 -3.86 1.76 11.89
CA ALA A 465 -4.20 2.50 10.69
C ALA A 465 -4.34 4.00 10.97
N VAL A 466 -4.83 4.39 12.15
CA VAL A 466 -4.84 5.79 12.61
C VAL A 466 -3.42 6.31 12.83
N ALA A 467 -2.55 5.54 13.48
CA ALA A 467 -1.16 5.94 13.73
C ALA A 467 -0.33 6.08 12.44
N GLU A 468 -0.64 5.29 11.40
CA GLU A 468 -0.05 5.44 10.07
C GLU A 468 -0.63 6.66 9.33
N ALA A 469 -1.94 6.85 9.40
CA ALA A 469 -2.65 7.88 8.64
C ALA A 469 -2.51 9.29 9.20
N GLN A 470 -2.50 9.44 10.52
CA GLN A 470 -2.49 10.72 11.22
C GLN A 470 -1.13 10.91 11.87
N VAL A 471 -0.14 11.35 11.09
CA VAL A 471 1.22 11.59 11.58
C VAL A 471 1.44 13.07 11.80
N ARG A 472 1.66 13.45 13.06
CA ARG A 472 2.00 14.83 13.42
C ARG A 472 3.38 15.22 12.92
N ASP A 473 3.45 16.32 12.17
CA ASP A 473 4.71 16.99 11.86
C ASP A 473 5.19 17.84 13.04
N ASN A 474 6.04 17.26 13.89
CA ASN A 474 6.63 17.96 15.04
C ASN A 474 7.71 18.97 14.65
N THR A 475 8.16 18.98 13.39
CA THR A 475 9.18 19.91 12.88
C THR A 475 8.58 21.14 12.18
N ALA A 476 7.25 21.16 12.03
CA ALA A 476 6.52 22.23 11.40
C ALA A 476 6.72 23.59 12.07
N THR A 477 6.88 24.63 11.25
CA THR A 477 6.71 26.03 11.67
C THR A 477 5.23 26.34 11.77
N ARG A 478 4.82 26.85 12.94
CA ARG A 478 3.42 27.08 13.29
C ARG A 478 3.17 28.57 13.50
N ALA A 479 2.16 29.12 12.82
CA ALA A 479 1.66 30.47 13.08
C ALA A 479 0.78 30.52 14.35
N ALA A 480 0.10 29.41 14.66
CA ALA A 480 -0.62 29.20 15.90
C ALA A 480 -0.54 27.71 16.29
N SER A 481 -0.54 27.41 17.59
CA SER A 481 -0.50 26.04 18.11
C SER A 481 -1.58 25.84 19.16
N ALA A 482 -2.33 24.75 19.07
CA ALA A 482 -3.47 24.42 19.94
C ALA A 482 -4.44 25.60 20.16
N ALA A 483 -4.69 26.38 19.11
CA ALA A 483 -5.53 27.57 19.15
C ALA A 483 -6.96 27.26 18.72
N ALA A 484 -7.93 28.01 19.25
CA ALA A 484 -9.29 27.97 18.74
C ALA A 484 -9.38 28.73 17.40
N ILE A 485 -10.18 28.23 16.47
CA ILE A 485 -10.56 28.96 15.26
C ILE A 485 -12.01 29.38 15.43
N LYS A 486 -12.22 30.70 15.57
CA LYS A 486 -13.52 31.30 15.85
C LYS A 486 -14.16 31.84 14.59
N THR A 487 -15.42 31.56 14.40
CA THR A 487 -16.28 32.21 13.40
C THR A 487 -16.60 33.65 13.82
N SER A 488 -17.09 34.48 12.89
CA SER A 488 -17.46 35.87 13.21
C SER A 488 -18.63 36.03 14.19
N ASN A 489 -19.46 35.00 14.37
CA ASN A 489 -20.52 34.97 15.39
C ASN A 489 -20.02 34.45 16.76
N GLY A 490 -18.73 34.13 16.89
CA GLY A 490 -18.09 33.74 18.15
C GLY A 490 -18.12 32.24 18.48
N GLN A 491 -18.57 31.39 17.57
CA GLN A 491 -18.49 29.92 17.70
C GLN A 491 -17.09 29.43 17.35
N CYS A 492 -16.72 28.24 17.82
CA CYS A 492 -15.44 27.59 17.56
C CYS A 492 -15.61 26.43 16.58
N LEU A 493 -14.67 26.30 15.64
CA LEU A 493 -14.56 25.09 14.83
C LEU A 493 -14.19 23.90 15.71
N GLN A 494 -14.93 22.80 15.56
CA GLN A 494 -14.86 21.61 16.38
C GLN A 494 -14.80 20.36 15.49
N ALA A 495 -13.78 19.53 15.68
CA ALA A 495 -13.72 18.20 15.09
C ALA A 495 -14.70 17.26 15.80
N ILE A 496 -15.31 16.32 15.07
CA ILE A 496 -16.25 15.33 15.65
C ILE A 496 -15.59 13.94 15.75
N PRO A 497 -14.78 13.65 16.79
CA PRO A 497 -14.03 12.40 16.91
C PRO A 497 -14.95 11.17 16.95
N GLY A 498 -14.44 10.02 16.49
CA GLY A 498 -15.20 8.76 16.44
C GLY A 498 -16.17 8.66 15.26
N THR A 499 -16.12 9.64 14.35
CA THR A 499 -16.81 9.64 13.05
C THR A 499 -15.78 9.49 11.93
N GLY A 500 -16.23 9.53 10.67
CA GLY A 500 -15.33 9.37 9.53
C GLY A 500 -15.08 7.90 9.20
N ASP A 501 -13.85 7.55 8.83
CA ASP A 501 -13.44 6.19 8.50
C ASP A 501 -12.60 5.53 9.62
N PHE A 502 -12.23 4.27 9.41
CA PHE A 502 -11.46 3.48 10.38
C PHE A 502 -10.03 4.00 10.62
N ARG A 503 -9.54 4.92 9.79
CA ARG A 503 -8.23 5.60 9.87
C ARG A 503 -8.34 7.00 10.44
N ASN A 504 -9.53 7.39 10.92
CA ASN A 504 -9.83 8.73 11.42
C ASN A 504 -9.73 9.81 10.32
N ASN A 505 -9.94 9.43 9.06
CA ASN A 505 -10.16 10.37 7.95
C ASN A 505 -11.65 10.64 7.76
N LEU A 506 -11.97 11.64 6.94
CA LEU A 506 -13.36 12.05 6.65
C LEU A 506 -14.11 12.48 7.90
N VAL A 507 -13.38 12.95 8.93
CA VAL A 507 -13.96 13.43 10.19
C VAL A 507 -14.54 14.82 9.94
N PRO A 508 -15.84 15.04 10.18
CA PRO A 508 -16.47 16.33 9.96
C PRO A 508 -16.01 17.41 10.94
N VAL A 509 -16.16 18.65 10.52
CA VAL A 509 -15.89 19.85 11.32
C VAL A 509 -17.15 20.70 11.39
N GLU A 510 -17.58 21.00 12.60
CA GLU A 510 -18.76 21.82 12.88
C GLU A 510 -18.38 23.12 13.62
N ALA A 511 -19.29 24.09 13.63
CA ALA A 511 -19.23 25.25 14.49
C ALA A 511 -20.05 25.00 15.76
N ALA A 512 -19.37 25.02 16.91
CA ALA A 512 -19.96 24.77 18.22
C ALA A 512 -19.63 25.90 19.20
N ASP A 513 -20.31 25.94 20.35
CA ASP A 513 -19.98 26.90 21.40
C ASP A 513 -18.53 26.68 21.90
N CYS A 514 -17.77 27.77 21.99
CA CYS A 514 -16.39 27.71 22.45
C CYS A 514 -16.32 27.26 23.91
N ASN A 515 -15.68 26.11 24.15
CA ASN A 515 -15.54 25.51 25.47
C ASN A 515 -14.08 25.14 25.81
N GLY A 516 -13.15 25.31 24.87
CA GLY A 516 -11.71 25.05 25.08
C GLY A 516 -11.33 23.57 25.10
N SER A 517 -12.23 22.68 24.64
CA SER A 517 -11.99 21.25 24.50
C SER A 517 -10.89 20.93 23.46
N ALA A 518 -10.34 19.72 23.51
CA ALA A 518 -9.30 19.29 22.59
C ALA A 518 -9.79 19.22 21.13
N GLU A 519 -11.09 18.96 20.95
CA GLU A 519 -11.80 18.96 19.68
C GLU A 519 -11.79 20.33 18.99
N GLN A 520 -11.62 21.41 19.77
CA GLN A 520 -11.59 22.81 19.31
C GLN A 520 -10.17 23.37 19.17
N GLN A 521 -9.14 22.55 19.35
CA GLN A 521 -7.75 22.97 19.30
C GLN A 521 -7.11 22.63 17.95
N TRP A 522 -6.59 23.67 17.29
CA TRP A 522 -6.05 23.61 15.95
C TRP A 522 -4.62 24.16 15.91
N ASP A 523 -3.78 23.51 15.12
CA ASP A 523 -2.50 24.05 14.71
C ASP A 523 -2.62 24.69 13.32
N VAL A 524 -1.96 25.83 13.13
CA VAL A 524 -1.85 26.50 11.82
C VAL A 524 -0.40 26.40 11.36
N ILE A 525 -0.13 25.48 10.44
CA ILE A 525 1.21 25.14 9.98
C ILE A 525 1.52 25.89 8.68
N THR A 526 2.51 26.76 8.71
CA THR A 526 2.92 27.59 7.56
C THR A 526 4.15 27.07 6.82
N ALA A 527 4.91 26.15 7.44
CA ALA A 527 5.95 25.38 6.78
C ALA A 527 6.16 24.04 7.49
N GLY A 528 6.52 22.99 6.78
CA GLY A 528 6.77 21.65 7.34
C GLY A 528 6.89 20.59 6.27
N VAL A 529 7.00 19.32 6.69
CA VAL A 529 7.02 18.13 5.81
C VAL A 529 5.83 18.12 4.85
N HIS A 530 4.66 18.55 5.35
CA HIS A 530 3.41 18.61 4.59
C HIS A 530 3.02 20.03 4.16
N ASN A 531 3.87 21.04 4.36
CA ASN A 531 3.64 22.36 3.77
C ASN A 531 4.96 22.98 3.31
N ASN A 532 5.24 22.87 2.02
CA ASN A 532 6.39 23.48 1.38
C ASN A 532 6.00 24.62 0.42
N VAL A 533 4.77 25.11 0.50
CA VAL A 533 4.22 26.13 -0.42
C VAL A 533 4.14 27.48 0.30
N PRO A 534 5.01 28.46 -0.04
CA PRO A 534 4.99 29.78 0.58
C PRO A 534 3.64 30.48 0.44
N GLY A 535 3.21 31.19 1.50
CA GLY A 535 1.95 31.92 1.50
C GLY A 535 0.70 31.04 1.69
N THR A 536 0.88 29.79 2.11
CA THR A 536 -0.22 28.88 2.45
C THR A 536 -0.08 28.32 3.86
N ALA A 537 -1.17 27.81 4.42
CA ALA A 537 -1.19 27.09 5.68
C ALA A 537 -1.99 25.80 5.57
N LEU A 538 -1.58 24.81 6.36
CA LEU A 538 -2.41 23.68 6.76
C LEU A 538 -3.13 24.04 8.05
N ILE A 539 -4.41 23.69 8.13
CA ILE A 539 -5.21 23.75 9.36
C ILE A 539 -5.32 22.33 9.90
N VAL A 540 -4.70 22.05 11.04
CA VAL A 540 -4.54 20.68 11.55
C VAL A 540 -5.22 20.55 12.90
N SER A 541 -6.08 19.55 13.05
CA SER A 541 -6.66 19.24 14.36
C SER A 541 -5.58 18.69 15.29
N THR A 542 -5.47 19.21 16.50
CA THR A 542 -4.50 18.68 17.49
C THR A 542 -4.94 17.36 18.13
N LEU A 543 -6.24 17.05 18.06
CA LEU A 543 -6.81 15.80 18.57
C LEU A 543 -6.76 14.68 17.53
N ILE A 544 -7.17 14.97 16.30
CA ILE A 544 -7.24 14.00 15.21
C ILE A 544 -5.88 13.85 14.52
N GLU A 545 -5.04 14.89 14.56
CA GLU A 545 -3.79 15.03 13.81
C GLU A 545 -3.97 15.06 12.27
N GLY A 546 -5.22 15.11 11.81
CA GLY A 546 -5.60 15.30 10.41
C GLY A 546 -5.72 16.76 9.99
N CYS A 547 -5.51 17.00 8.71
CA CYS A 547 -5.61 18.29 8.05
C CYS A 547 -7.01 18.54 7.52
N LEU A 548 -7.47 19.78 7.63
CA LEU A 548 -8.66 20.25 6.92
C LEU A 548 -8.47 20.04 5.41
N ASN A 549 -9.42 19.38 4.77
CA ASN A 549 -9.40 19.02 3.36
C ASN A 549 -10.70 19.44 2.70
N PHE A 550 -10.59 20.15 1.57
CA PHE A 550 -11.70 20.63 0.77
C PHE A 550 -11.84 19.85 -0.54
N ASP A 551 -13.00 19.20 -0.73
CA ASP A 551 -13.37 18.52 -1.98
C ASP A 551 -14.69 19.08 -2.54
N PRO A 552 -14.64 19.89 -3.61
CA PRO A 552 -15.84 20.54 -4.18
C PRO A 552 -16.79 19.55 -4.86
N ARG A 553 -16.37 18.31 -5.10
CA ARG A 553 -17.20 17.27 -5.73
C ARG A 553 -18.19 16.64 -4.74
N ARG A 554 -18.00 16.87 -3.44
CA ARG A 554 -18.88 16.34 -2.40
C ARG A 554 -20.14 17.19 -2.27
N ALA A 555 -21.20 16.57 -1.75
CA ALA A 555 -22.44 17.27 -1.46
C ALA A 555 -22.21 18.40 -0.43
N PRO A 556 -22.98 19.51 -0.50
CA PRO A 556 -22.96 20.58 0.51
C PRO A 556 -23.07 20.02 1.94
N GLY A 557 -22.30 20.59 2.87
CA GLY A 557 -22.13 20.12 4.24
C GLY A 557 -21.20 18.91 4.42
N ASN A 558 -20.69 18.31 3.34
CA ASN A 558 -19.67 17.24 3.38
C ASN A 558 -18.41 17.62 2.58
N GLN A 559 -18.27 18.89 2.20
CA GLN A 559 -17.19 19.36 1.33
C GLN A 559 -15.88 19.60 2.08
N VAL A 560 -15.96 19.83 3.39
CA VAL A 560 -14.82 20.13 4.25
C VAL A 560 -14.77 19.10 5.37
N LEU A 561 -13.72 18.28 5.38
CA LEU A 561 -13.50 17.19 6.34
C LEU A 561 -12.04 17.17 6.77
N LEU A 562 -11.74 16.55 7.91
CA LEU A 562 -10.36 16.21 8.26
C LEU A 562 -9.91 14.98 7.50
N PHE A 563 -8.67 15.03 7.04
CA PHE A 563 -8.02 13.99 6.29
C PHE A 563 -6.53 14.01 6.57
N SER A 564 -5.87 12.87 6.50
CA SER A 564 -4.42 12.72 6.57
C SER A 564 -3.66 13.83 5.82
N CYS A 565 -2.72 14.50 6.49
CA CYS A 565 -2.02 15.69 5.98
C CYS A 565 -1.12 15.47 4.74
N GLY A 566 -0.92 14.22 4.30
CA GLY A 566 -0.19 13.86 3.07
C GLY A 566 -1.05 13.79 1.80
N GLY A 567 -2.34 14.13 1.88
CA GLY A 567 -3.29 14.08 0.75
C GLY A 567 -3.73 12.66 0.36
N ARG A 568 -3.25 11.64 1.08
CA ARG A 568 -3.63 10.22 0.91
C ARG A 568 -4.13 9.67 2.24
N GLY A 569 -5.11 8.77 2.18
CA GLY A 569 -5.78 8.26 3.38
C GLY A 569 -4.91 7.39 4.29
N ASP A 570 -3.67 7.10 3.91
CA ASP A 570 -2.68 6.37 4.70
C ASP A 570 -1.61 7.29 5.32
N GLY A 571 -1.79 8.62 5.27
CA GLY A 571 -0.81 9.57 5.82
C GLY A 571 0.40 9.82 4.91
N GLY A 572 0.59 8.99 3.87
CA GLY A 572 1.66 9.15 2.90
C GLY A 572 1.36 10.21 1.84
N GLY A 573 2.33 10.43 0.94
CA GLY A 573 2.18 11.34 -0.19
C GLY A 573 2.69 12.76 0.08
N SER A 574 2.35 13.66 -0.85
CA SER A 574 2.60 15.10 -0.73
C SER A 574 1.27 15.79 -0.54
N VAL A 575 1.25 16.84 0.28
CA VAL A 575 0.08 17.69 0.47
C VAL A 575 -0.53 18.08 -0.87
N THR A 576 -1.85 17.95 -0.98
CA THR A 576 -2.60 18.33 -2.17
C THR A 576 -3.14 19.75 -2.03
N ASN A 577 -3.40 20.41 -3.15
CA ASN A 577 -4.00 21.76 -3.15
C ASN A 577 -5.36 21.82 -2.41
N SER A 578 -6.01 20.67 -2.18
CA SER A 578 -7.24 20.56 -1.39
C SER A 578 -7.04 20.77 0.11
N GLN A 579 -5.81 20.66 0.62
CA GLN A 579 -5.50 20.81 2.04
C GLN A 579 -4.76 22.12 2.35
N LEU A 580 -4.25 22.80 1.33
CA LEU A 580 -3.58 24.08 1.45
C LEU A 580 -4.60 25.22 1.39
N PHE A 581 -4.54 26.11 2.37
CA PHE A 581 -5.33 27.33 2.43
C PHE A 581 -4.42 28.55 2.29
N THR A 582 -4.84 29.57 1.55
CA THR A 582 -4.03 30.80 1.44
C THR A 582 -3.86 31.45 2.81
N PHE A 583 -2.64 31.87 3.15
CA PHE A 583 -2.32 32.45 4.45
C PHE A 583 -1.46 33.71 4.31
N GLY A 584 -2.04 34.86 4.67
CA GLY A 584 -1.41 36.17 4.57
C GLY A 584 -0.60 36.60 5.81
N GLY A 585 -0.47 35.75 6.82
CA GLY A 585 0.27 36.05 8.06
C GLY A 585 -0.55 36.69 9.19
N SER A 586 -1.80 37.10 8.93
CA SER A 586 -2.74 37.54 9.98
C SER A 586 -3.37 36.32 10.66
N LEU A 587 -3.69 36.46 11.95
CA LEU A 587 -4.54 35.51 12.69
C LEU A 587 -5.97 36.06 12.90
N ASP A 588 -6.19 37.34 12.63
CA ASP A 588 -7.49 38.01 12.77
C ASP A 588 -8.20 38.13 11.43
N ASN A 589 -9.51 37.86 11.42
CA ASN A 589 -10.42 38.00 10.28
C ASN A 589 -9.90 37.39 8.97
N ILE A 590 -9.30 36.20 9.07
CA ILE A 590 -8.77 35.46 7.93
C ILE A 590 -9.90 34.82 7.13
N ALA A 591 -9.66 34.66 5.82
CA ALA A 591 -10.48 33.81 4.97
C ALA A 591 -9.81 32.44 4.83
N LEU A 592 -10.53 31.37 5.15
CA LEU A 592 -10.09 30.00 4.82
C LEU A 592 -10.39 29.74 3.35
N ALA A 593 -9.44 30.06 2.47
CA ALA A 593 -9.59 29.89 1.02
C ALA A 593 -8.73 28.73 0.51
N PRO A 594 -9.33 27.61 0.05
CA PRO A 594 -8.58 26.45 -0.41
C PRO A 594 -7.91 26.72 -1.76
N THR A 595 -6.69 26.23 -1.95
CA THR A 595 -5.90 26.55 -3.17
C THR A 595 -6.29 25.74 -4.41
N ASN A 596 -7.05 24.64 -4.27
CA ASN A 596 -7.58 23.87 -5.40
C ASN A 596 -8.80 24.52 -6.06
N GLN A 597 -9.37 25.59 -5.50
CA GLN A 597 -10.50 26.28 -6.12
C GLN A 597 -10.45 27.80 -5.94
N ALA A 598 -10.05 28.49 -7.02
CA ALA A 598 -9.95 29.94 -7.03
C ALA A 598 -11.31 30.62 -6.77
N GLY A 599 -11.29 31.75 -6.04
CA GLY A 599 -12.49 32.54 -5.74
C GLY A 599 -13.46 31.86 -4.76
N THR A 600 -13.01 30.85 -4.04
CA THR A 600 -13.80 30.12 -3.03
C THR A 600 -13.22 30.36 -1.64
N CYS A 601 -14.08 30.60 -0.66
CA CYS A 601 -13.75 30.57 0.76
C CYS A 601 -14.70 29.62 1.48
N LEU A 602 -14.30 29.19 2.67
CA LEU A 602 -15.18 28.44 3.55
C LEU A 602 -16.05 29.40 4.37
N ASP A 603 -17.30 29.01 4.60
CA ASP A 603 -18.21 29.59 5.59
C ASP A 603 -19.02 28.49 6.27
N VAL A 604 -19.68 28.83 7.37
CA VAL A 604 -20.53 27.88 8.11
C VAL A 604 -21.94 27.91 7.54
N ASN A 605 -22.42 26.77 7.05
CA ASN A 605 -23.76 26.65 6.50
C ASN A 605 -24.85 26.63 7.59
N SER A 606 -26.12 26.59 7.17
CA SER A 606 -27.27 26.59 8.08
C SER A 606 -27.33 25.39 9.03
N ASN A 607 -26.60 24.31 8.72
CA ASN A 607 -26.53 23.10 9.53
C ASN A 607 -25.33 23.10 10.48
N GLY A 608 -24.55 24.19 10.53
CA GLY A 608 -23.39 24.32 11.41
C GLY A 608 -22.10 23.69 10.87
N PHE A 609 -22.06 23.21 9.64
CA PHE A 609 -20.86 22.62 9.03
C PHE A 609 -20.15 23.61 8.11
N LEU A 610 -18.84 23.44 7.93
CA LEU A 610 -18.09 24.19 6.92
C LEU A 610 -18.50 23.78 5.50
N ASP A 611 -18.71 24.78 4.66
CA ASP A 611 -19.11 24.62 3.27
C ASP A 611 -18.42 25.67 2.38
N GLN A 612 -18.56 25.54 1.06
CA GLN A 612 -18.00 26.51 0.13
C GLN A 612 -18.94 27.70 -0.12
N SER A 613 -18.36 28.89 -0.23
CA SER A 613 -19.02 30.08 -0.77
C SER A 613 -18.09 30.87 -1.69
N SER A 614 -18.68 31.64 -2.60
CA SER A 614 -17.92 32.54 -3.48
C SER A 614 -17.29 33.68 -2.67
N CYS A 615 -16.05 34.02 -2.99
CA CYS A 615 -15.24 34.87 -2.11
C CYS A 615 -14.22 35.72 -2.85
N ASN A 616 -13.99 36.92 -2.31
CA ASN A 616 -12.81 37.73 -2.55
C ASN A 616 -11.93 37.69 -1.30
N THR A 617 -10.80 37.00 -1.35
CA THR A 617 -9.90 36.82 -0.20
C THR A 617 -9.28 38.13 0.31
N ALA A 618 -9.26 39.19 -0.49
CA ALA A 618 -8.82 40.52 -0.05
C ALA A 618 -9.90 41.28 0.73
N SER A 619 -11.16 40.85 0.63
CA SER A 619 -12.31 41.47 1.31
C SER A 619 -13.41 40.42 1.54
N PRO A 620 -13.17 39.39 2.38
CA PRO A 620 -14.13 38.33 2.65
C PRO A 620 -15.37 38.90 3.35
N ALA A 621 -16.54 38.30 3.08
CA ALA A 621 -17.76 38.62 3.80
C ALA A 621 -17.61 38.29 5.30
N SER A 622 -18.41 38.92 6.17
CA SER A 622 -18.31 38.67 7.61
C SER A 622 -18.52 37.19 7.98
N THR A 623 -19.35 36.45 7.25
CA THR A 623 -19.56 35.01 7.47
C THR A 623 -18.37 34.13 7.04
N GLN A 624 -17.44 34.67 6.25
CA GLN A 624 -16.23 34.00 5.74
C GLN A 624 -14.98 34.36 6.55
N GLN A 625 -15.14 35.20 7.59
CA GLN A 625 -14.04 35.65 8.44
C GLN A 625 -13.92 34.76 9.66
N PHE A 626 -12.70 34.26 9.88
CA PHE A 626 -12.33 33.48 11.05
C PHE A 626 -11.21 34.18 11.82
N THR A 627 -11.18 34.00 13.14
CA THR A 627 -10.12 34.50 14.01
C THR A 627 -9.48 33.35 14.74
N ILE A 628 -8.15 33.26 14.68
CA ILE A 628 -7.36 32.21 15.34
C ILE A 628 -6.82 32.78 16.65
N GLY A 629 -7.25 32.25 17.80
CA GLY A 629 -6.75 32.68 19.11
C GLY A 629 -7.61 32.32 20.31
#